data_AF-A0A0H4VGN6-F1
#
_entry.id   AF-A0A0H4VGN6-F1
#
_cell.length_a   1.000
_cell.length_b   1.000
_cell.length_c   1.000
_cell.angle_alpha   90.00
_cell.angle_beta   90.00
_cell.angle_gamma   90.00
#
_symmetry.space_group_name_H-M   'P 1'
#
loop_
_entity.id
_entity.type
_entity.pdbx_description
1 polymer ?
#
loop_
_entity_poly.entity_id
_entity_poly.type
_entity_poly.pdbx_seq_one_letter_code
_entity_poly.pdbx_strand_id
1 'polypeptide(L)'
;MEIFIPFMLFFLDWKDGAPELTRHPAVYQDEQACRAAGSTILPDRGEDAGDARFFCIAMPDREEFARLMQDIETQHVARRDMRDAEGSPTELRPTP
;
A
#
# COMPACT_ATOMS: atom_id res chain seq x y z
N MET A 1 18.09 19.85 13.56
CA MET A 1 17.32 18.71 14.11
C MET A 1 17.49 17.58 13.13
N GLU A 2 17.88 16.40 13.61
CA GLU A 2 18.02 15.20 12.78
C GLU A 2 16.62 14.64 12.50
N ILE A 3 16.29 14.43 11.23
CA ILE A 3 14.97 13.92 10.82
C ILE A 3 14.99 12.40 11.03
N PHE A 4 14.10 11.93 11.90
CA PHE A 4 13.91 10.51 12.16
C PHE A 4 12.82 9.96 11.23
N ILE A 5 13.16 9.01 10.37
CA ILE A 5 12.22 8.36 9.45
C ILE A 5 12.04 6.91 9.93
N PRO A 6 10.90 6.57 10.56
CA PRO A 6 10.67 5.23 11.07
C PRO A 6 10.45 4.23 9.92
N PHE A 7 10.76 2.96 10.17
CA PHE A 7 10.57 1.86 9.23
C PHE A 7 9.42 0.95 9.68
N MET A 8 8.61 0.50 8.71
CA MET A 8 7.56 -0.48 8.88
C MET A 8 8.02 -1.83 8.33
N LEU A 9 7.64 -2.90 9.02
CA LEU A 9 7.91 -4.27 8.61
C LEU A 9 6.67 -4.88 7.96
N PHE A 10 6.83 -5.45 6.78
CA PHE A 10 5.80 -6.19 6.06
C PHE A 10 6.26 -7.63 5.83
N PHE A 11 5.31 -8.54 5.81
CA PHE A 11 5.51 -9.95 5.47
C PHE A 11 4.66 -10.27 4.25
N LEU A 12 5.28 -10.84 3.24
CA LEU A 12 4.63 -11.38 2.05
C LEU A 12 4.66 -12.89 2.16
N ASP A 13 3.49 -13.47 2.36
CA ASP A 13 3.29 -14.91 2.49
C ASP A 13 2.45 -15.39 1.30
N TRP A 14 2.45 -16.71 1.02
CA TRP A 14 1.53 -17.32 0.06
C TRP A 14 0.48 -18.12 0.82
N LYS A 15 -0.78 -17.67 0.76
CA LYS A 15 -1.89 -18.29 1.46
C LYS A 15 -3.01 -18.59 0.48
N ASP A 16 -3.54 -19.81 0.55
CA ASP A 16 -4.64 -20.27 -0.31
C ASP A 16 -4.39 -20.06 -1.83
N GLY A 17 -3.13 -20.16 -2.25
CA GLY A 17 -2.73 -19.97 -3.66
C GLY A 17 -2.58 -18.52 -4.11
N ALA A 18 -2.72 -17.55 -3.21
CA ALA A 18 -2.56 -16.13 -3.49
C ALA A 18 -1.48 -15.48 -2.60
N PRO A 19 -0.75 -14.47 -3.11
CA PRO A 19 0.15 -13.68 -2.26
C PRO A 19 -0.66 -12.81 -1.28
N GLU A 20 -0.33 -12.87 0.00
CA GLU A 20 -0.89 -12.04 1.06
C GLU A 20 0.21 -11.15 1.66
N LEU A 21 0.02 -9.83 1.63
CA LEU A 21 0.93 -8.87 2.25
C LEU A 21 0.35 -8.39 3.58
N THR A 22 1.02 -8.73 4.68
CA THR A 22 0.61 -8.35 6.04
C THR A 22 1.59 -7.37 6.66
N ARG A 23 1.08 -6.35 7.36
CA ARG A 23 1.91 -5.39 8.09
C ARG A 23 2.13 -5.87 9.53
N HIS A 24 3.38 -5.83 9.99
CA HIS A 24 3.68 -5.96 11.41
C HIS A 24 3.20 -4.71 12.18
N PRO A 25 2.66 -4.84 13.41
CA PRO A 25 2.15 -3.69 14.15
C PRO A 25 3.24 -2.71 14.61
N ALA A 26 4.46 -3.20 14.88
CA ALA A 26 5.56 -2.38 15.36
C ALA A 26 6.19 -1.50 14.25
N VAL A 27 6.70 -0.34 14.68
CA VAL A 27 7.55 0.57 13.89
C VAL A 27 8.97 0.57 14.46
N TYR A 28 9.95 0.72 13.60
CA TYR A 28 11.37 0.63 13.94
C TYR A 28 12.06 1.97 13.67
N GLN A 29 13.11 2.25 14.44
CA GLN A 29 13.86 3.49 14.35
C GLN A 29 14.66 3.62 13.07
N ASP A 30 15.19 2.51 12.58
CA ASP A 30 16.01 2.45 11.39
C ASP A 30 15.80 1.12 10.66
N GLU A 31 16.36 1.04 9.46
CA GLU A 31 16.25 -0.13 8.61
C GLU A 31 16.90 -1.36 9.23
N GLN A 32 18.00 -1.19 9.98
CA GLN A 32 18.74 -2.30 10.57
C GLN A 32 17.92 -2.98 11.67
N ALA A 33 17.29 -2.20 12.55
CA ALA A 33 16.39 -2.69 13.58
C ALA A 33 15.17 -3.40 12.98
N CYS A 34 14.60 -2.85 11.90
CA CYS A 34 13.50 -3.49 11.17
C CYS A 34 13.93 -4.84 10.57
N ARG A 35 15.09 -4.90 9.91
CA ARG A 35 15.59 -6.12 9.27
C ARG A 35 15.95 -7.19 10.29
N ALA A 36 16.52 -6.80 11.42
CA ALA A 36 16.80 -7.69 12.53
C ALA A 36 15.50 -8.32 13.05
N ALA A 37 14.47 -7.51 13.31
CA ALA A 37 13.17 -8.00 13.75
C ALA A 37 12.52 -8.92 12.71
N GLY A 38 12.55 -8.56 11.42
CA GLY A 38 12.05 -9.41 10.33
C GLY A 38 12.73 -10.77 10.29
N SER A 39 14.05 -10.81 10.44
CA SER A 39 14.83 -12.05 10.47
C SER A 39 14.52 -12.91 11.70
N THR A 40 14.16 -12.31 12.83
CA THR A 40 13.75 -13.02 14.04
C THR A 40 12.32 -13.55 13.96
N ILE A 41 11.39 -12.77 13.38
CA ILE A 41 9.96 -13.08 13.38
C ILE A 41 9.56 -13.99 12.23
N LEU A 42 10.22 -13.90 11.07
CA LEU A 42 9.87 -14.70 9.89
C LEU A 42 9.90 -16.22 10.16
N PRO A 43 10.92 -16.78 10.85
CA PRO A 43 10.97 -18.22 11.16
C PRO A 43 9.82 -18.70 12.05
N ASP A 44 9.33 -17.84 12.94
CA ASP A 44 8.26 -18.18 13.90
C ASP A 44 6.86 -18.17 13.25
N ARG A 45 6.74 -17.72 11.99
CA ARG A 45 5.46 -17.72 11.24
C ARG A 45 5.05 -19.11 10.70
N GLY A 46 5.90 -20.14 10.83
CA GLY A 46 5.55 -21.54 10.59
C GLY A 46 5.96 -22.11 9.21
N GLU A 47 5.82 -23.43 9.02
CA GLU A 47 6.26 -24.17 7.82
C GLU A 47 5.48 -23.82 6.53
N ASP A 48 4.27 -23.26 6.63
CA ASP A 48 3.51 -22.75 5.48
C ASP A 48 4.16 -21.49 4.86
N ALA A 49 5.16 -20.91 5.53
CA ALA A 49 5.90 -19.74 5.10
C ALA A 49 7.05 -20.07 4.12
N GLY A 50 7.03 -21.22 3.43
CA GLY A 50 8.15 -21.73 2.63
C GLY A 50 8.75 -20.73 1.62
N ASP A 51 7.95 -19.80 1.09
CA ASP A 51 8.37 -18.70 0.21
C ASP A 51 8.17 -17.31 0.82
N ALA A 52 7.94 -17.23 2.13
CA ALA A 52 7.67 -15.99 2.82
C ALA A 52 8.87 -15.04 2.77
N ARG A 53 8.60 -13.76 2.53
CA ARG A 53 9.61 -12.70 2.48
C ARG A 53 9.18 -11.56 3.39
N PHE A 54 10.15 -10.85 3.95
CA PHE A 54 9.86 -9.62 4.68
C PHE A 54 10.48 -8.40 3.98
N PHE A 55 9.83 -7.26 4.19
CA PHE A 55 10.23 -5.97 3.63
C PHE A 55 10.26 -4.91 4.74
N CYS A 56 11.29 -4.08 4.72
CA CYS A 56 11.41 -2.92 5.59
C CYS A 56 11.24 -1.67 4.74
N ILE A 57 10.15 -0.94 4.97
CA ILE A 57 9.76 0.22 4.18
C ILE A 57 9.77 1.45 5.08
N ALA A 58 10.51 2.47 4.69
CA ALA A 58 10.47 3.76 5.38
C ALA A 58 9.05 4.33 5.34
N MET A 59 8.59 4.88 6.46
CA MET A 59 7.36 5.66 6.46
C MET A 59 7.59 6.90 5.61
N PRO A 60 6.66 7.23 4.70
CA PRO A 60 6.76 8.46 3.94
C PRO A 60 6.78 9.64 4.91
N ASP A 61 7.59 10.65 4.58
CA ASP A 61 7.55 11.88 5.34
C ASP A 61 6.22 12.63 5.12
N ARG A 62 6.01 13.73 5.85
CA ARG A 62 4.75 14.48 5.79
C ARG A 62 4.48 15.04 4.39
N GLU A 63 5.52 15.49 3.69
CA GLU A 63 5.38 16.09 2.36
C GLU A 63 5.12 15.02 1.31
N GLU A 64 5.85 13.90 1.37
CA GLU A 64 5.63 12.72 0.54
C GLU A 64 4.22 12.16 0.72
N PHE A 65 3.76 12.03 1.96
CA PHE A 65 2.42 11.57 2.27
C PHE A 65 1.34 12.52 1.71
N ALA A 66 1.53 13.83 1.87
CA ALA A 66 0.59 14.82 1.34
C ALA A 66 0.48 14.74 -0.19
N ARG A 67 1.61 14.59 -0.89
CA ARG A 67 1.64 14.41 -2.35
C ARG A 67 0.94 13.12 -2.77
N LEU A 68 1.22 12.00 -2.09
CA LEU A 68 0.57 10.72 -2.37
C LEU A 68 -0.96 10.82 -2.25
N MET A 69 -1.46 11.48 -1.21
CA MET A 69 -2.90 11.65 -1.02
C MET A 69 -3.53 12.54 -2.11
N GLN A 70 -2.85 13.61 -2.52
CA GLN A 70 -3.31 14.45 -3.64
C GLN A 70 -3.36 13.69 -4.96
N ASP A 71 -2.38 12.83 -5.23
CA ASP A 71 -2.35 11.99 -6.43
C ASP A 71 -3.52 10.99 -6.42
N ILE A 72 -3.79 10.36 -5.26
CA ILE A 72 -4.93 9.46 -5.09
C ILE A 72 -6.25 10.19 -5.34
N GLU A 73 -6.44 11.37 -4.73
CA GLU A 73 -7.64 12.19 -4.93
C GLU A 73 -7.83 12.58 -6.40
N THR A 74 -6.75 13.00 -7.07
CA THR A 74 -6.77 13.37 -8.50
C THR A 74 -7.20 12.19 -9.37
N GLN A 75 -6.69 10.99 -9.09
CA GLN A 75 -7.08 9.77 -9.80
C GLN A 75 -8.56 9.41 -9.56
N HIS A 76 -9.07 9.58 -8.34
CA HIS A 76 -10.47 9.35 -8.02
C HIS A 76 -11.41 10.32 -8.77
N VAL A 77 -11.04 11.59 -8.87
CA VAL A 77 -11.79 12.59 -9.64
C VAL A 77 -11.78 12.22 -11.13
N ALA A 78 -10.61 11.95 -11.70
CA ALA A 78 -10.50 11.60 -13.12
C ALA A 78 -11.33 10.35 -13.50
N ARG A 79 -11.34 9.33 -12.65
CA ARG A 79 -12.18 8.13 -12.86
C ARG A 79 -13.67 8.42 -12.76
N ARG A 80 -14.07 9.35 -11.89
CA ARG A 80 -15.48 9.76 -11.76
C ARG A 80 -15.93 10.51 -13.01
N ASP A 81 -15.14 11.46 -13.48
CA ASP A 81 -15.46 12.27 -14.66
C ASP A 81 -15.58 11.41 -15.92
N MET A 82 -14.72 10.39 -16.07
CA MET A 82 -14.85 9.40 -17.16
C MET A 82 -16.17 8.62 -17.09
N ARG A 83 -16.56 8.18 -15.88
CA ARG A 83 -17.82 7.45 -15.69
C ARG A 83 -19.05 8.30 -15.98
N ASP A 84 -18.99 9.59 -15.65
CA ASP A 84 -20.08 10.54 -15.91
C ASP A 84 -20.14 10.91 -17.42
N ALA A 85 -19.00 10.91 -18.12
CA ALA A 85 -18.93 11.11 -19.57
C ALA A 85 -19.48 9.92 -20.38
N GLU A 86 -19.31 8.68 -19.90
CA GLU A 86 -19.86 7.48 -20.54
C GLU A 86 -21.37 7.26 -20.26
N GLY A 87 -21.95 8.03 -19.33
CA GLY A 87 -23.31 7.87 -18.83
C GLY A 87 -24.40 8.79 -19.42
N SER A 88 -24.14 9.57 -20.47
CA SER A 88 -25.18 10.41 -21.11
C SER A 88 -25.75 9.76 -22.38
N PRO A 89 -26.91 9.08 -22.33
CA PRO A 89 -27.66 8.77 -23.54
C PRO A 89 -28.29 10.06 -24.06
N THR A 90 -27.87 10.46 -25.25
CA THR A 90 -28.47 11.50 -26.08
C THR A 90 -29.97 11.21 -26.31
N GLU A 91 -30.86 11.71 -25.46
CA GLU A 91 -32.26 11.88 -25.82
C GLU A 91 -32.43 13.19 -26.62
N LEU A 92 -32.23 13.08 -27.93
CA LEU A 92 -32.69 14.07 -28.90
C LEU A 92 -33.60 13.35 -29.90
N ARG A 93 -34.88 13.25 -29.56
CA ARG A 93 -35.95 12.99 -30.53
C ARG A 93 -36.76 14.27 -30.71
N PRO A 94 -36.67 14.97 -31.86
CA PRO A 94 -37.73 15.85 -32.30
C PRO A 94 -38.83 15.01 -32.96
N THR A 95 -40.05 15.03 -32.40
CA THR A 95 -41.26 14.52 -33.07
C THR A 95 -41.82 15.57 -34.03
N PRO A 96 -42.16 15.20 -35.28
CA PRO A 96 -43.00 16.01 -36.16
C PRO A 96 -44.49 15.94 -35.78
#